data_AF-A0A5C6CLD2-F1
#
_entry.id   AF-A0A5C6CLD2-F1
#
_cell.length_a   1.000
_cell.length_b   1.000
_cell.length_c   1.000
_cell.angle_alpha   90.00
_cell.angle_beta   90.00
_cell.angle_gamma   90.00
#
_symmetry.space_group_name_H-M   'P 1'
#
loop_
_entity.id
_entity.type
_entity.pdbx_description
1 polymer ?
#
loop_
_entity_poly.entity_id
_entity_poly.type
_entity_poly.pdbx_seq_one_letter_code
_entity_poly.pdbx_strand_id
1 'polypeptide(L)'
;MTQWIELTVKLTPALITLVLGSIGVYIAWQQHRINRDKLRFDLFEKRIDAYEILQSFFNEIVREGTVTAQTISVLSEARYRCLFIFDEDINGHIEEVWGKALELMGTREQLFGAEELPVGPDRTCVSQRNTDLLKWFRAQQKESPRRFAKYLRFG
;
A
#
# COMPACT_ATOMS: atom_id res chain seq x y z
N MET A 1 -33.48 -4.57 64.60
CA MET A 1 -32.51 -5.38 63.83
C MET A 1 -32.86 -5.45 62.33
N THR A 2 -34.15 -5.40 61.96
CA THR A 2 -34.66 -5.46 60.58
C THR A 2 -34.41 -4.20 59.73
N GLN A 3 -34.49 -2.98 60.29
CA GLN A 3 -34.27 -1.73 59.53
C GLN A 3 -32.88 -1.58 58.90
N TRP A 4 -31.82 -1.99 59.62
CA TRP A 4 -30.45 -1.95 59.09
C TRP A 4 -30.24 -2.92 57.92
N ILE A 5 -30.95 -4.06 57.94
CA ILE A 5 -30.91 -5.07 56.87
C ILE A 5 -31.62 -4.53 55.61
N GLU A 6 -32.77 -3.86 55.77
CA GLU A 6 -33.44 -3.25 54.61
C GLU A 6 -32.62 -2.13 53.98
N LEU A 7 -31.89 -1.35 54.79
CA LEU A 7 -31.05 -0.26 54.30
C LEU A 7 -29.84 -0.79 53.50
N THR A 8 -29.19 -1.85 53.98
CA THR A 8 -28.07 -2.47 53.27
C THR A 8 -28.51 -3.15 51.97
N VAL A 9 -29.65 -3.85 51.98
CA VAL A 9 -30.22 -4.50 50.79
C VAL A 9 -30.60 -3.47 49.72
N LYS A 10 -31.03 -2.26 50.10
CA LYS A 10 -31.37 -1.18 49.15
C LYS A 10 -30.15 -0.43 48.61
N LEU A 11 -29.11 -0.22 49.42
CA LEU A 11 -27.92 0.54 49.01
C LEU A 11 -26.89 -0.28 48.23
N THR A 12 -26.82 -1.58 48.50
CA THR A 12 -25.84 -2.48 47.85
C THR A 12 -25.99 -2.52 46.32
N PRO A 13 -27.20 -2.67 45.74
CA PRO A 13 -27.37 -2.65 44.28
C PRO A 13 -27.00 -1.31 43.67
N ALA A 14 -27.36 -0.20 44.32
CA ALA A 14 -27.04 1.14 43.83
C ALA A 14 -25.52 1.40 43.78
N LEU A 15 -24.79 0.96 44.81
CA LEU A 15 -23.32 1.03 44.83
C LEU A 15 -22.70 0.14 43.75
N ILE A 16 -23.20 -1.08 43.57
CA ILE A 16 -22.74 -1.98 42.51
C ILE A 16 -22.98 -1.36 41.13
N THR A 17 -24.18 -0.81 40.88
CA THR A 17 -24.50 -0.14 39.62
C THR A 17 -23.60 1.06 39.38
N LEU A 18 -23.29 1.86 40.40
CA LEU A 18 -22.38 3.00 40.29
C LEU A 18 -20.95 2.56 39.94
N VAL A 19 -20.46 1.50 40.59
CA VAL A 19 -19.13 0.93 40.33
C VAL A 19 -19.06 0.34 38.92
N LEU A 20 -20.03 -0.50 38.53
CA LEU A 20 -20.10 -1.08 37.18
C LEU A 20 -20.24 -0.01 36.10
N GLY A 21 -21.05 1.03 36.34
CA GLY A 21 -21.18 2.17 35.43
C GLY A 21 -19.86 2.92 35.25
N SER A 22 -19.16 3.19 36.35
CA SER A 22 -17.85 3.86 36.32
C SER A 22 -16.80 3.03 35.58
N ILE A 23 -16.75 1.72 35.82
CA ILE A 23 -15.88 0.79 35.09
C ILE A 23 -16.26 0.75 33.61
N GLY A 24 -17.55 0.72 33.28
CA GLY A 24 -18.05 0.74 31.90
C GLY A 24 -17.61 2.00 31.14
N VAL A 25 -17.73 3.17 31.77
CA VAL A 25 -17.26 4.45 31.20
C VAL A 25 -15.75 4.42 30.98
N TYR A 26 -14.98 3.90 31.95
CA TYR A 26 -13.53 3.78 31.83
C TYR A 26 -13.11 2.86 30.68
N ILE A 27 -13.74 1.69 30.58
CA ILE A 27 -13.48 0.73 29.49
C ILE A 27 -13.85 1.36 28.15
N ALA A 28 -15.03 1.99 28.03
CA ALA A 28 -15.46 2.63 26.78
C ALA A 28 -14.48 3.71 26.31
N TRP A 29 -13.97 4.53 27.24
CA TRP A 29 -12.94 5.53 26.94
C TRP A 29 -11.63 4.89 26.46
N GLN A 30 -11.18 3.83 27.13
CA GLN A 30 -10.00 3.08 26.72
C GLN A 30 -10.18 2.43 25.35
N GLN A 31 -11.35 1.85 25.07
CA GLN A 31 -11.68 1.19 23.81
C GLN A 31 -11.75 2.20 22.65
N HIS A 32 -12.29 3.40 22.90
CA HIS A 32 -12.26 4.49 21.92
C HIS A 32 -10.82 4.87 21.54
N ARG A 33 -9.92 4.99 22.53
CA ARG A 33 -8.50 5.29 22.27
C ARG A 33 -7.82 4.18 21.46
N ILE A 34 -7.99 2.92 21.87
CA ILE A 34 -7.41 1.75 21.17
C ILE A 34 -7.91 1.66 19.74
N ASN A 35 -9.21 1.86 19.50
CA ASN A 35 -9.79 1.78 18.16
C ASN A 35 -9.24 2.86 17.22
N ARG A 36 -8.96 4.07 17.74
CA ARG A 36 -8.33 5.14 16.96
C ARG A 36 -6.89 4.78 16.56
N ASP A 37 -6.11 4.22 17.48
CA ASP A 37 -4.75 3.79 17.19
C ASP A 37 -4.74 2.60 16.23
N LYS A 38 -5.70 1.67 16.38
CA LYS A 38 -5.89 0.54 15.47
C LYS A 38 -6.20 0.99 14.04
N LEU A 39 -7.10 1.97 13.85
CA LEU A 39 -7.39 2.49 12.51
C LEU A 39 -6.14 3.07 11.82
N ARG A 40 -5.27 3.76 12.57
CA ARG A 40 -4.01 4.30 12.04
C ARG A 40 -3.03 3.19 11.68
N PHE A 41 -2.95 2.17 12.52
CA PHE A 41 -2.13 1.00 12.27
C PHE A 41 -2.60 0.21 11.04
N ASP A 42 -3.91 -0.07 10.93
CA ASP A 42 -4.50 -0.76 9.79
C ASP A 42 -4.23 0.01 8.48
N LEU A 43 -4.36 1.34 8.50
CA LEU A 43 -4.02 2.16 7.32
C LEU A 43 -2.52 2.11 6.98
N PHE A 44 -1.65 2.10 7.98
CA PHE A 44 -0.22 1.95 7.80
C PHE A 44 0.12 0.58 7.17
N GLU A 45 -0.48 -0.52 7.66
CA GLU A 45 -0.32 -1.85 7.08
C GLU A 45 -0.75 -1.87 5.61
N LYS A 46 -1.89 -1.27 5.25
CA LYS A 46 -2.32 -1.21 3.85
C LYS A 46 -1.35 -0.43 2.96
N ARG A 47 -0.73 0.63 3.49
CA ARG A 47 0.26 1.43 2.74
C ARG A 47 1.58 0.68 2.56
N ILE A 48 2.06 -0.03 3.58
CA ILE A 48 3.29 -0.81 3.45
C ILE A 48 3.10 -2.00 2.51
N ASP A 49 1.97 -2.71 2.60
CA ASP A 49 1.62 -3.81 1.68
C ASP A 49 1.69 -3.34 0.21
N ALA A 50 1.08 -2.20 -0.09
CA ALA A 50 1.06 -1.65 -1.44
C ALA A 50 2.45 -1.23 -1.93
N TYR A 51 3.26 -0.65 -1.05
CA TYR A 51 4.64 -0.28 -1.35
C TYR A 51 5.52 -1.52 -1.59
N GLU A 52 5.35 -2.59 -0.82
CA GLU A 52 6.10 -3.84 -0.99
C GLU A 52 5.82 -4.51 -2.34
N ILE A 53 4.57 -4.48 -2.80
CA ILE A 53 4.19 -4.97 -4.13
C ILE A 53 4.92 -4.16 -5.21
N LEU A 54 4.91 -2.83 -5.10
CA LEU A 54 5.60 -1.93 -6.04
C LEU A 54 7.13 -2.15 -6.03
N GLN A 55 7.72 -2.32 -4.86
CA GLN A 55 9.15 -2.57 -4.74
C GLN A 55 9.54 -3.94 -5.32
N SER A 56 8.70 -4.96 -5.11
CA SER A 56 8.88 -6.29 -5.70
C SER A 56 8.82 -6.22 -7.22
N PHE A 57 7.87 -5.46 -7.76
CA PHE A 57 7.77 -5.19 -9.20
C PHE A 57 9.06 -4.55 -9.76
N PHE A 58 9.60 -3.52 -9.10
CA PHE A 58 10.87 -2.91 -9.52
C PHE A 58 12.04 -3.90 -9.44
N ASN A 59 12.12 -4.71 -8.39
CA ASN A 59 13.15 -5.73 -8.23
C ASN A 59 13.11 -6.76 -9.37
N GLU A 60 11.91 -7.16 -9.78
CA GLU A 60 11.70 -8.10 -10.88
C GLU A 60 12.18 -7.51 -12.21
N ILE A 61 11.80 -6.27 -12.54
CA ILE A 61 12.28 -5.61 -13.78
C ILE A 61 13.80 -5.48 -13.79
N VAL A 62 14.39 -5.08 -12.66
CA VAL A 62 15.84 -4.88 -12.59
C VAL A 62 16.61 -6.21 -12.70
N ARG A 63 16.00 -7.31 -12.25
CA ARG A 63 16.57 -8.66 -12.34
C ARG A 63 16.42 -9.27 -13.74
N GLU A 64 15.20 -9.24 -14.28
CA GLU A 64 14.85 -9.92 -15.53
C GLU A 64 15.13 -9.05 -16.78
N GLY A 65 15.20 -7.73 -16.62
CA GLY A 65 15.32 -6.79 -17.74
C GLY A 65 14.07 -6.74 -18.64
N THR A 66 12.94 -7.24 -18.15
CA THR A 66 11.68 -7.30 -18.88
C THR A 66 10.49 -7.23 -17.94
N VAL A 67 9.31 -7.01 -18.50
CA VAL A 67 8.02 -7.10 -17.83
C VAL A 67 7.22 -8.24 -18.46
N THR A 68 6.58 -9.07 -17.62
CA THR A 68 5.67 -10.13 -18.10
C THR A 68 4.21 -9.70 -17.93
N ALA A 69 3.29 -10.38 -18.64
CA ALA A 69 1.85 -10.15 -18.48
C ALA A 69 1.39 -10.38 -17.02
N GLN A 70 1.99 -11.34 -16.31
CA GLN A 70 1.70 -11.58 -14.90
C GLN A 70 2.13 -10.41 -14.03
N THR A 71 3.36 -9.92 -14.23
CA THR A 71 3.94 -8.78 -13.52
C THR A 71 3.10 -7.50 -13.72
N ILE A 72 2.57 -7.31 -14.94
CA ILE A 72 1.62 -6.23 -15.26
C ILE A 72 0.29 -6.43 -14.54
N SER A 73 -0.29 -7.63 -14.56
CA SER A 73 -1.55 -7.87 -13.84
C SER A 73 -1.44 -7.50 -12.35
N VAL A 74 -0.33 -7.88 -11.70
CA VAL A 74 -0.04 -7.55 -10.30
C VAL A 74 0.08 -6.03 -10.10
N LEU A 75 0.82 -5.32 -10.97
CA LEU A 75 0.93 -3.86 -10.88
C LEU A 75 -0.42 -3.16 -11.08
N SER A 76 -1.27 -3.68 -11.97
CA SER A 76 -2.62 -3.15 -12.21
C SER A 76 -3.46 -3.21 -10.93
N GLU A 77 -3.46 -4.36 -10.26
CA GLU A 77 -4.19 -4.52 -9.00
C GLU A 77 -3.65 -3.58 -7.90
N ALA A 78 -2.33 -3.49 -7.78
CA ALA A 78 -1.68 -2.59 -6.83
C ALA A 78 -2.05 -1.12 -7.11
N ARG A 79 -2.07 -0.70 -8.38
CA ARG A 79 -2.46 0.64 -8.81
C ARG A 79 -3.87 1.00 -8.35
N TYR A 80 -4.85 0.12 -8.54
CA TYR A 80 -6.22 0.37 -8.08
C TYR A 80 -6.33 0.44 -6.56
N ARG A 81 -5.56 -0.38 -5.83
CA ARG A 81 -5.52 -0.30 -4.36
C ARG A 81 -4.92 1.02 -3.89
N CYS A 82 -3.81 1.45 -4.50
CA CYS A 82 -3.10 2.68 -4.17
C CYS A 82 -3.98 3.93 -4.30
N LEU A 83 -4.89 3.93 -5.30
CA LEU A 83 -5.83 5.03 -5.56
C LEU A 83 -6.60 5.49 -4.31
N PHE A 84 -6.91 4.56 -3.39
CA PHE A 84 -7.73 4.84 -2.20
C PHE A 84 -6.92 5.13 -0.93
N ILE A 85 -5.63 4.81 -0.89
CA ILE A 85 -4.81 4.85 0.33
C ILE A 85 -3.69 5.91 0.29
N PHE A 86 -3.37 6.42 -0.89
CA PHE A 86 -2.37 7.46 -1.12
C PHE A 86 -2.94 8.71 -1.80
N ASP A 87 -2.22 9.81 -1.65
CA ASP A 87 -2.54 11.09 -2.30
C ASP A 87 -2.19 11.07 -3.79
N GLU A 88 -2.63 12.10 -4.51
CA GLU A 88 -2.48 12.25 -5.96
C GLU A 88 -1.03 12.16 -6.47
N ASP A 89 -0.05 12.64 -5.70
CA ASP A 89 1.39 12.55 -6.06
C ASP A 89 1.86 11.09 -6.24
N ILE A 90 1.50 10.22 -5.29
CA ILE A 90 1.86 8.80 -5.37
C ILE A 90 1.06 8.11 -6.46
N ASN A 91 -0.23 8.41 -6.58
CA ASN A 91 -1.06 7.81 -7.62
C ASN A 91 -0.57 8.20 -9.03
N GLY A 92 -0.17 9.46 -9.24
CA GLY A 92 0.44 9.92 -10.48
C GLY A 92 1.78 9.24 -10.76
N HIS A 93 2.59 9.01 -9.72
CA HIS A 93 3.83 8.24 -9.87
C HIS A 93 3.57 6.79 -10.29
N ILE A 94 2.61 6.10 -9.67
CA ILE A 94 2.25 4.72 -10.02
C ILE A 94 1.66 4.65 -11.43
N GLU A 95 0.89 5.66 -11.85
CA GLU A 95 0.40 5.78 -13.23
C GLU A 95 1.56 5.87 -14.24
N GLU A 96 2.59 6.66 -13.93
CA GLU A 96 3.77 6.79 -14.78
C GLU A 96 4.54 5.45 -14.87
N VAL A 97 4.71 4.77 -13.74
CA VAL A 97 5.32 3.43 -13.67
C VAL A 97 4.54 2.43 -14.54
N TRP A 98 3.21 2.44 -14.43
CA TRP A 98 2.32 1.61 -15.24
C TRP A 98 2.48 1.86 -16.74
N GLY A 99 2.40 3.12 -17.16
CA GLY A 99 2.54 3.49 -18.58
C GLY A 99 3.89 3.06 -19.17
N LYS A 100 4.97 3.27 -18.44
CA LYS A 100 6.32 2.85 -18.87
C LYS A 100 6.50 1.33 -18.85
N ALA A 101 5.75 0.61 -18.02
CA ALA A 101 5.82 -0.85 -17.97
C ALA A 101 5.17 -1.46 -19.21
N LEU A 102 4.04 -0.91 -19.63
CA LEU A 102 3.39 -1.26 -20.90
C LEU A 102 4.28 -0.91 -22.09
N GLU A 103 4.95 0.25 -22.05
CA GLU A 103 5.90 0.64 -23.08
C GLU A 103 7.08 -0.35 -23.17
N LEU A 104 7.65 -0.76 -22.04
CA LEU A 104 8.74 -1.73 -21.98
C LEU A 104 8.30 -3.12 -22.49
N MET A 105 7.08 -3.54 -22.18
CA MET A 105 6.50 -4.77 -22.73
C MET A 105 6.38 -4.67 -24.26
N GLY A 106 5.89 -3.54 -24.77
CA GLY A 106 5.76 -3.28 -26.20
C GLY A 106 7.11 -3.27 -26.94
N THR A 107 8.14 -2.63 -26.37
CA THR A 107 9.48 -2.65 -26.98
C THR A 107 10.06 -4.05 -27.03
N ARG A 108 9.79 -4.89 -26.03
CA ARG A 108 10.25 -6.28 -26.05
C ARG A 108 9.56 -7.10 -27.14
N GLU A 109 8.26 -6.95 -27.33
CA GLU A 109 7.52 -7.64 -28.40
C GLU A 109 8.07 -7.25 -29.78
N GLN A 110 8.37 -5.96 -30.00
CA GLN A 110 8.98 -5.50 -31.25
C GLN A 110 10.41 -6.02 -31.49
N LEU A 111 11.14 -6.38 -30.42
CA LEU A 111 12.53 -6.85 -30.53
C LEU A 111 12.65 -8.38 -30.55
N PHE A 112 11.72 -9.12 -29.97
CA PHE A 112 11.84 -10.56 -29.74
C PHE A 112 10.52 -11.33 -29.95
N GLY A 113 9.45 -10.66 -30.36
CA GLY A 113 8.13 -11.22 -30.57
C GLY A 113 7.95 -11.87 -31.94
N ALA A 114 6.70 -12.24 -32.25
CA ALA A 114 6.38 -12.92 -33.51
C ALA A 114 6.56 -12.01 -34.74
N GLU A 115 6.33 -10.70 -34.57
CA GLU A 115 6.51 -9.67 -35.59
C GLU A 115 7.74 -8.81 -35.26
N GLU A 116 8.87 -9.47 -34.95
CA GLU A 116 10.09 -8.73 -34.61
C GLU A 116 10.60 -7.86 -35.76
N LEU A 117 11.12 -6.69 -35.41
CA LEU A 117 11.71 -5.78 -36.38
C LEU A 117 12.99 -6.40 -36.95
N PRO A 118 13.19 -6.35 -38.29
CA PRO A 118 14.43 -6.79 -38.90
C PRO A 118 15.59 -5.92 -38.43
N VAL A 119 16.83 -6.44 -38.56
CA VAL A 119 18.03 -5.67 -38.25
C VAL A 119 18.08 -4.42 -39.12
N GLY A 120 18.05 -3.24 -38.48
CA GLY A 120 18.00 -1.96 -39.15
C GLY A 120 17.83 -0.78 -38.18
N PRO A 121 17.73 0.45 -38.70
CA PRO A 121 17.63 1.67 -37.89
C PRO A 121 16.47 1.66 -36.89
N ASP A 122 15.31 1.13 -37.30
CA ASP A 122 14.12 1.06 -36.45
C ASP A 122 14.33 0.13 -35.26
N ARG A 123 14.91 -1.05 -35.49
CA ARG A 123 15.26 -1.99 -34.40
C ARG A 123 16.28 -1.38 -33.44
N THR A 124 17.27 -0.64 -33.95
CA THR A 124 18.24 0.07 -33.11
C THR A 124 17.55 1.15 -32.25
N CYS A 125 16.60 1.90 -32.82
CA CYS A 125 15.82 2.90 -32.09
C CYS A 125 15.01 2.26 -30.95
N VAL A 126 14.30 1.17 -31.22
CA VAL A 126 13.52 0.44 -30.21
C VAL A 126 14.43 -0.18 -29.13
N SER A 127 15.58 -0.74 -29.51
CA SER A 127 16.58 -1.27 -28.56
C SER A 127 17.13 -0.18 -27.62
N GLN A 128 17.41 1.00 -28.16
CA GLN A 128 17.82 2.14 -27.36
C GLN A 128 16.71 2.57 -26.40
N ARG A 129 15.47 2.65 -26.89
CA ARG A 129 14.30 2.99 -26.06
C ARG A 129 14.09 1.99 -24.93
N ASN A 130 14.19 0.70 -25.21
CA ASN A 130 14.14 -0.37 -24.22
C ASN A 130 15.21 -0.19 -23.14
N THR A 131 16.45 0.13 -23.56
CA THR A 131 17.56 0.39 -22.63
C THR A 131 17.28 1.60 -21.73
N ASP A 132 16.72 2.68 -22.28
CA ASP A 132 16.41 3.89 -21.53
C ASP A 132 15.26 3.68 -20.54
N LEU A 133 14.26 2.87 -20.90
CA LEU A 133 13.20 2.44 -19.98
C LEU A 133 13.76 1.63 -18.81
N LEU A 134 14.65 0.67 -19.06
CA LEU A 134 15.29 -0.10 -17.99
C LEU A 134 16.12 0.77 -17.05
N LYS A 135 16.85 1.77 -17.59
CA LYS A 135 17.56 2.76 -16.78
C LYS A 135 16.59 3.58 -15.93
N TRP A 136 15.46 4.00 -16.50
CA TRP A 136 14.43 4.73 -15.78
C TRP A 136 13.85 3.90 -14.63
N PHE A 137 13.48 2.63 -14.86
CA PHE A 137 12.98 1.75 -13.79
C PHE A 137 13.99 1.55 -12.67
N ARG A 138 15.28 1.36 -13.00
CA ARG A 138 16.34 1.27 -12.00
C ARG A 138 16.51 2.56 -11.20
N ALA A 139 16.29 3.72 -11.81
CA ALA A 139 16.29 5.00 -11.10
C ALA A 139 15.08 5.12 -10.17
N GLN A 140 13.89 4.74 -10.63
CA GLN A 140 12.68 4.77 -9.81
C GLN A 140 12.74 3.82 -8.63
N GLN A 141 13.33 2.63 -8.79
CA GLN A 141 13.56 1.71 -7.67
C GLN A 141 14.31 2.37 -6.51
N LYS A 142 15.24 3.28 -6.80
CA LYS A 142 16.04 4.00 -5.80
C LYS A 142 15.30 5.21 -5.21
N GLU A 143 14.45 5.85 -6.01
CA GLU A 143 13.74 7.07 -5.61
C GLU A 143 12.40 6.77 -4.91
N SER A 144 11.75 5.66 -5.26
CA SER A 144 10.47 5.23 -4.68
C SER A 144 10.47 5.24 -3.14
N PRO A 145 11.47 4.68 -2.42
CA PRO A 145 11.49 4.74 -0.95
C PRO A 145 11.37 6.17 -0.40
N ARG A 146 11.96 7.16 -1.07
CA ARG A 146 11.91 8.57 -0.63
C ARG A 146 10.54 9.18 -0.82
N ARG A 147 9.88 8.89 -1.95
CA ARG A 147 8.51 9.35 -2.23
C ARG A 147 7.51 8.77 -1.23
N PHE A 148 7.63 7.47 -0.96
CA PHE A 148 6.72 6.77 -0.03
C PHE A 148 7.04 7.03 1.45
N ALA A 149 8.24 7.52 1.79
CA ALA A 149 8.64 7.75 3.18
C ALA A 149 7.67 8.64 3.98
N LYS A 150 7.02 9.63 3.35
CA LYS A 150 6.01 10.48 4.02
C LYS A 150 4.84 9.64 4.57
N TYR A 151 4.47 8.57 3.88
CA TYR A 151 3.30 7.73 4.20
C TYR A 151 3.68 6.50 5.04
N LEU A 152 4.95 6.12 5.06
CA LEU A 152 5.51 4.96 5.77
C LEU A 152 6.22 5.31 7.08
N ARG A 153 6.17 6.58 7.51
CA ARG A 153 6.63 6.95 8.85
C ARG A 153 5.49 6.77 9.84
N PHE A 154 5.72 5.94 10.85
CA PHE A 154 4.84 5.84 12.01
C PHE A 154 5.04 7.11 12.86
N GLY A 155 4.22 8.13 12.60
CA GLY A 155 4.06 9.32 13.44
C GLY A 155 2.63 9.37 13.92
#